data_AF-A0AB37IPJ9-F1
#
_entry.id   AF-A0AB37IPJ9-F1
#
_cell.length_a   1.000
_cell.length_b   1.000
_cell.length_c   1.000
_cell.angle_alpha   90.00
_cell.angle_beta   90.00
_cell.angle_gamma   90.00
#
_symmetry.space_group_name_H-M   'P 1'
#
loop_
_entity.id
_entity.type
_entity.pdbx_description
1 polymer ?
#
loop_
_entity_poly.entity_id
_entity_poly.type
_entity_poly.pdbx_seq_one_letter_code
_entity_poly.pdbx_strand_id
1 'polypeptide(L)'
;MNFLVVLKDQVINRSTFLYVQLNKGKTLLHFSPEFHLEGQTLGEIYQSEGLTALLLFFNRELDLPVKDYLELSLTSWDQAVTELFPNGLIIKENGQLIQLTVSELQRQMRYKIDEKDSFSIFQRQQKILKSFLSEIGKKRHLLKTTQLLKKYPDLVHTSIQLTQFLTLIRRFVRLKEVPSRKLTLPLADTFRVVQRAHEKKVIVIDFMKNRNALHQLTMEKAN
;
A
#
# COMPACT_ATOMS: atom_id res chain seq x y z
N MET A 1 9.81 -5.51 -12.45
CA MET A 1 8.76 -4.49 -12.56
C MET A 1 8.63 -3.78 -11.21
N ASN A 2 8.47 -2.47 -11.23
CA ASN A 2 8.50 -1.57 -10.11
C ASN A 2 7.33 -0.58 -10.28
N PHE A 3 6.42 -0.58 -9.33
CA PHE A 3 5.19 0.22 -9.41
C PHE A 3 4.80 0.77 -8.04
N LEU A 4 4.09 1.89 -8.06
CA LEU A 4 3.55 2.53 -6.86
C LEU A 4 2.09 2.12 -6.68
N VAL A 5 1.73 1.68 -5.48
CA VAL A 5 0.35 1.47 -5.08
C VAL A 5 -0.08 2.60 -4.15
N VAL A 6 -1.19 3.25 -4.44
CA VAL A 6 -1.83 4.25 -3.58
C VAL A 6 -3.12 3.67 -3.04
N LEU A 7 -3.23 3.55 -1.72
CA LEU A 7 -4.52 3.28 -1.07
C LEU A 7 -5.20 4.63 -0.86
N LYS A 8 -6.04 5.01 -1.83
CA LYS A 8 -6.71 6.31 -1.89
C LYS A 8 -7.86 6.34 -0.90
N ASP A 9 -7.72 7.14 0.15
CA ASP A 9 -8.73 7.29 1.18
C ASP A 9 -9.25 8.73 1.24
N GLN A 10 -10.44 8.93 0.66
CA GLN A 10 -11.14 10.22 0.67
C GLN A 10 -11.99 10.41 1.94
N VAL A 11 -12.23 9.36 2.72
CA VAL A 11 -13.05 9.47 3.95
C VAL A 11 -12.28 10.21 5.03
N ILE A 12 -10.99 9.90 5.18
CA ILE A 12 -10.10 10.56 6.14
C ILE A 12 -9.10 11.52 5.48
N ASN A 13 -9.14 11.66 4.16
CA ASN A 13 -8.18 12.44 3.36
C ASN A 13 -6.71 12.12 3.67
N ARG A 14 -6.40 10.86 3.97
CA ARG A 14 -5.04 10.37 4.29
C ARG A 14 -4.78 9.05 3.57
N SER A 15 -4.17 9.16 2.39
CA SER A 15 -3.81 7.99 1.57
C SER A 15 -2.50 7.35 2.03
N THR A 16 -2.32 6.06 1.78
CA THR A 16 -1.05 5.36 2.08
C THR A 16 -0.39 4.88 0.80
N PHE A 17 0.93 4.83 0.81
CA PHE A 17 1.72 4.61 -0.40
C PHE A 17 2.61 3.39 -0.24
N LEU A 18 2.59 2.52 -1.24
CA LEU A 18 3.30 1.24 -1.22
C LEU A 18 4.11 1.10 -2.50
N TYR A 19 5.42 1.21 -2.38
CA TYR A 19 6.33 0.91 -3.48
C TYR A 19 6.55 -0.60 -3.57
N VAL A 20 6.28 -1.17 -4.75
CA VAL A 20 6.40 -2.61 -5.01
C VAL A 20 7.40 -2.85 -6.13
N GLN A 21 8.47 -3.59 -5.84
CA GLN A 21 9.40 -4.10 -6.83
C GLN A 21 9.34 -5.62 -6.88
N LEU A 22 8.87 -6.17 -8.00
CA LEU A 22 8.76 -7.61 -8.26
C LEU A 22 9.94 -8.12 -9.12
N ASN A 23 11.13 -8.17 -8.53
CA ASN A 23 12.35 -8.81 -9.08
C ASN A 23 12.79 -10.01 -8.20
N LYS A 24 14.01 -10.53 -8.38
CA LYS A 24 14.54 -11.68 -7.62
C LYS A 24 14.56 -11.45 -6.09
N GLY A 25 14.78 -10.22 -5.62
CA GLY A 25 14.90 -9.89 -4.18
C GLY A 25 13.63 -9.32 -3.54
N LYS A 26 12.61 -8.97 -4.34
CA LYS A 26 11.34 -8.33 -3.97
C LYS A 26 11.45 -7.22 -2.92
N THR A 27 11.21 -5.98 -3.32
CA THR A 27 11.18 -4.86 -2.38
C THR A 27 9.76 -4.38 -2.17
N LEU A 28 9.37 -4.20 -0.91
CA LEU A 28 8.08 -3.66 -0.50
C LEU A 28 8.33 -2.54 0.52
N LEU A 29 8.12 -1.30 0.12
CA LEU A 29 8.30 -0.14 1.00
C LEU A 29 6.95 0.49 1.25
N HIS A 30 6.52 0.54 2.51
CA HIS A 30 5.26 1.14 2.90
C HIS A 30 5.53 2.51 3.52
N PHE A 31 4.94 3.56 2.96
CA PHE A 31 5.12 4.92 3.40
C PHE A 31 3.85 5.46 4.06
N SER A 32 4.06 6.11 5.19
CA SER A 32 3.10 7.02 5.80
C SER A 32 2.84 8.23 4.90
N PRO A 33 1.60 8.77 4.89
CA PRO A 33 1.32 10.04 4.22
C PRO A 33 2.15 11.21 4.75
N GLU A 34 2.63 11.15 6.00
CA GLU A 34 3.45 12.20 6.59
C GLU A 34 4.94 12.07 6.24
N PHE A 35 5.34 11.02 5.51
CA PHE A 35 6.73 10.87 5.08
C PHE A 35 7.14 12.01 4.15
N HIS A 36 8.33 12.54 4.36
CA HIS A 36 9.03 13.48 3.49
C HIS A 36 10.53 13.32 3.70
N LEU A 37 11.33 13.83 2.76
CA LEU A 37 12.76 14.03 2.97
C LEU A 37 13.06 15.51 3.26
N GLU A 38 12.46 16.42 2.50
CA GLU A 38 12.43 17.87 2.74
C GLU A 38 11.13 18.42 2.12
N GLY A 39 10.59 19.51 2.65
CA GLY A 39 9.39 20.16 2.10
C GLY A 39 8.07 19.41 2.38
N GLN A 40 7.21 19.31 1.37
CA GLN A 40 5.88 18.71 1.51
C GLN A 40 5.94 17.20 1.77
N THR A 41 4.97 16.72 2.53
CA THR A 41 4.73 15.29 2.76
C THR A 41 4.16 14.60 1.52
N LEU A 42 4.34 13.28 1.42
CA LEU A 42 3.74 12.48 0.34
C LEU A 42 2.22 12.69 0.24
N GLY A 43 1.55 12.79 1.39
CA GLY A 43 0.11 13.07 1.46
C GLY A 43 -0.24 14.44 0.90
N GLU A 44 0.53 15.47 1.25
CA GLU A 44 0.32 16.84 0.74
C GLU A 44 0.58 16.95 -0.77
N ILE A 45 1.67 16.35 -1.27
CA ILE A 45 1.99 16.30 -2.71
C ILE A 45 0.83 15.63 -3.45
N TYR A 46 0.41 14.44 -3.00
CA TYR A 46 -0.66 13.70 -3.65
C TYR A 46 -2.02 14.43 -3.60
N GLN A 47 -2.32 15.12 -2.51
CA GLN A 47 -3.58 15.85 -2.37
C GLN A 47 -3.62 17.14 -3.21
N SER A 48 -2.51 17.87 -3.28
CA SER A 48 -2.47 19.19 -3.93
C SER A 48 -2.11 19.12 -5.41
N GLU A 49 -1.19 18.24 -5.80
CA GLU A 49 -0.63 18.17 -7.16
C GLU A 49 -0.97 16.84 -7.86
N GLY A 50 -1.51 15.88 -7.12
CA GLY A 50 -1.96 14.61 -7.66
C GLY A 50 -0.85 13.59 -7.91
N LEU A 51 -1.22 12.54 -8.64
CA LEU A 51 -0.37 11.38 -8.86
C LEU A 51 0.91 11.71 -9.64
N THR A 52 0.85 12.61 -10.63
CA THR A 52 2.02 12.93 -11.46
C THR A 52 3.17 13.50 -10.63
N ALA A 53 2.89 14.43 -9.72
CA ALA A 53 3.90 14.99 -8.82
C ALA A 53 4.43 13.94 -7.84
N LEU A 54 3.54 13.09 -7.32
CA LEU A 54 3.95 11.96 -6.48
C LEU A 54 4.92 11.03 -7.20
N LEU A 55 4.64 10.67 -8.46
CA LEU A 55 5.53 9.83 -9.27
C LEU A 55 6.89 10.52 -9.51
N LEU A 56 6.90 11.82 -9.77
CA LEU A 56 8.15 12.59 -9.90
C LEU A 56 8.96 12.57 -8.61
N PHE A 57 8.32 12.75 -7.45
CA PHE A 57 8.97 12.70 -6.15
C PHE A 57 9.65 11.34 -5.91
N PHE A 58 8.94 10.23 -6.17
CA PHE A 58 9.54 8.89 -6.05
C PHE A 58 10.74 8.69 -6.99
N ASN A 59 10.62 9.12 -8.25
CA ASN A 59 11.69 8.92 -9.23
C ASN A 59 12.91 9.83 -8.99
N ARG A 60 12.73 11.07 -8.54
CA ARG A 60 13.80 12.08 -8.45
C ARG A 60 14.34 12.25 -7.04
N GLU A 61 13.47 12.38 -6.05
CA GLU A 61 13.86 12.70 -4.67
C GLU A 61 14.22 11.44 -3.88
N LEU A 62 13.49 10.34 -4.11
CA LEU A 62 13.72 9.08 -3.40
C LEU A 62 14.65 8.11 -4.14
N ASP A 63 15.02 8.40 -5.40
CA ASP A 63 15.72 7.48 -6.30
C ASP A 63 15.06 6.08 -6.35
N LEU A 64 13.73 6.06 -6.27
CA LEU A 64 12.90 4.87 -6.36
C LEU A 64 12.16 4.90 -7.69
N PRO A 65 12.76 4.37 -8.78
CA PRO A 65 12.14 4.45 -10.08
C PRO A 65 10.76 3.80 -10.06
N VAL A 66 9.75 4.46 -10.64
CA VAL A 66 8.37 3.96 -10.75
C VAL A 66 8.01 3.89 -12.23
N LYS A 67 7.75 2.68 -12.74
CA LYS A 67 7.33 2.47 -14.14
C LYS A 67 5.83 2.51 -14.32
N ASP A 68 5.10 2.05 -13.30
CA ASP A 68 3.66 1.92 -13.33
C ASP A 68 3.06 2.33 -11.98
N TYR A 69 1.75 2.56 -11.96
CA TYR A 69 1.04 2.84 -10.71
C TYR A 69 -0.29 2.11 -10.63
N LEU A 70 -0.81 2.00 -9.41
CA LEU A 70 -2.15 1.52 -9.11
C LEU A 70 -2.73 2.32 -7.94
N GLU A 71 -3.84 3.00 -8.16
CA GLU A 71 -4.62 3.67 -7.13
C GLU A 71 -5.85 2.83 -6.82
N LEU A 72 -5.94 2.33 -5.58
CA LEU A 72 -7.11 1.60 -5.07
C LEU A 72 -7.98 2.57 -4.27
N SER A 73 -9.20 2.84 -4.75
CA SER A 73 -10.19 3.64 -4.01
C SER A 73 -10.72 2.83 -2.83
N LEU A 74 -10.47 3.28 -1.60
CA LEU A 74 -10.98 2.60 -0.41
C LEU A 74 -12.51 2.72 -0.29
N THR A 75 -13.12 3.80 -0.77
CA THR A 75 -14.57 3.95 -0.81
C THR A 75 -15.23 2.92 -1.72
N SER A 76 -14.67 2.72 -2.92
CA SER A 76 -15.16 1.69 -3.86
C SER A 76 -14.80 0.29 -3.37
N TRP A 77 -13.65 0.13 -2.71
CA TRP A 77 -13.23 -1.13 -2.10
C TRP A 77 -14.20 -1.57 -1.00
N ASP A 78 -14.66 -0.66 -0.15
CA ASP A 78 -15.64 -0.93 0.91
C ASP A 78 -16.94 -1.53 0.35
N GLN A 79 -17.42 -0.99 -0.77
CA GLN A 79 -18.59 -1.52 -1.48
C GLN A 79 -18.29 -2.91 -2.06
N ALA A 80 -17.14 -3.05 -2.73
CA ALA A 80 -16.71 -4.32 -3.31
C ALA A 80 -16.57 -5.44 -2.26
N VAL A 81 -16.00 -5.17 -1.09
CA VAL A 81 -15.85 -6.20 -0.05
C VAL A 81 -17.16 -6.57 0.61
N THR A 82 -18.08 -5.62 0.77
CA THR A 82 -19.41 -5.88 1.32
C THR A 82 -20.16 -6.88 0.43
N GLU A 83 -20.05 -6.73 -0.88
CA GLU A 83 -20.72 -7.62 -1.84
C GLU A 83 -20.00 -8.96 -2.03
N LEU A 84 -18.68 -8.94 -2.20
CA LEU A 84 -17.92 -10.15 -2.50
C LEU A 84 -17.70 -11.05 -1.28
N PHE A 85 -17.59 -10.43 -0.11
CA PHE A 85 -17.24 -11.08 1.14
C PHE A 85 -18.25 -10.67 2.23
N PRO A 86 -19.56 -10.93 2.06
CA PRO A 86 -20.59 -10.49 3.01
C PRO A 86 -20.39 -11.09 4.42
N ASN A 87 -19.78 -12.28 4.48
CA ASN A 87 -19.44 -12.95 5.73
C ASN A 87 -18.06 -12.54 6.27
N GLY A 88 -17.35 -11.64 5.59
CA GLY A 88 -15.97 -11.28 5.88
C GLY A 88 -14.92 -12.07 5.09
N LEU A 89 -13.65 -11.79 5.38
CA LEU A 89 -12.49 -12.35 4.68
C LEU A 89 -11.55 -13.04 5.67
N ILE A 90 -11.10 -14.25 5.32
CA ILE A 90 -10.08 -14.96 6.09
C ILE A 90 -8.70 -14.37 5.79
N ILE A 91 -8.00 -13.92 6.85
CA ILE A 91 -6.60 -13.52 6.79
C ILE A 91 -5.71 -14.52 7.51
N LYS A 92 -4.45 -14.63 7.06
CA LYS A 92 -3.42 -15.44 7.73
C LYS A 92 -2.56 -14.53 8.61
N GLU A 93 -2.56 -14.77 9.91
CA GLU A 93 -1.78 -14.03 10.90
C GLU A 93 -1.03 -15.02 11.78
N ASN A 94 0.31 -14.91 11.84
CA ASN A 94 1.17 -15.77 12.67
C ASN A 94 0.90 -17.29 12.53
N GLY A 95 0.52 -17.73 11.34
CA GLY A 95 0.18 -19.15 11.07
C GLY A 95 -1.29 -19.50 11.26
N GLN A 96 -2.05 -18.67 11.98
CA GLN A 96 -3.47 -18.86 12.25
C GLN A 96 -4.36 -18.21 11.17
N LEU A 97 -5.55 -18.76 10.98
CA LEU A 97 -6.59 -18.20 10.12
C LEU A 97 -7.56 -17.41 10.99
N ILE A 98 -7.72 -16.12 10.67
CA ILE A 98 -8.61 -15.20 11.38
C ILE A 98 -9.66 -14.71 10.40
N GLN A 99 -10.94 -14.84 10.77
CA GLN A 99 -12.05 -14.25 10.01
C GLN A 99 -12.20 -12.79 10.43
N LEU A 100 -12.03 -11.86 9.49
CA LEU A 100 -12.36 -10.46 9.70
C LEU A 100 -13.74 -10.16 9.10
N THR A 101 -14.60 -9.52 9.88
CA THR A 101 -15.88 -8.98 9.41
C THR A 101 -15.69 -7.86 8.39
N VAL A 102 -16.74 -7.51 7.65
CA VAL A 102 -16.70 -6.40 6.68
C VAL A 102 -16.28 -5.08 7.35
N SER A 103 -16.84 -4.74 8.51
CA SER A 103 -16.49 -3.50 9.22
C SER A 103 -15.03 -3.50 9.70
N GLU A 104 -14.49 -4.64 10.13
CA GLU A 104 -13.09 -4.77 10.51
C GLU A 104 -12.16 -4.59 9.31
N LEU A 105 -12.50 -5.17 8.16
CA LEU A 105 -11.77 -5.00 6.91
C LEU A 105 -11.70 -3.53 6.51
N GLN A 106 -12.85 -2.86 6.48
CA GLN A 106 -12.96 -1.42 6.18
C GLN A 106 -12.14 -0.57 7.15
N ARG A 107 -12.22 -0.84 8.45
CA ARG A 107 -11.46 -0.11 9.48
C ARG A 107 -9.95 -0.35 9.40
N GLN A 108 -9.52 -1.59 9.13
CA GLN A 108 -8.10 -1.97 9.08
C GLN A 108 -7.41 -1.59 7.75
N MET A 109 -8.17 -1.26 6.71
CA MET A 109 -7.62 -0.71 5.47
C MET A 109 -7.35 0.79 5.53
N ARG A 110 -8.04 1.53 6.41
CA ARG A 110 -7.87 2.97 6.58
C ARG A 110 -6.66 3.29 7.45
N TYR A 111 -5.91 4.31 7.02
CA TYR A 111 -4.70 4.68 7.72
C TYR A 111 -5.00 5.28 9.10
N LYS A 112 -4.26 4.82 10.11
CA LYS A 112 -4.23 5.41 11.44
C LYS A 112 -2.92 5.06 12.13
N ILE A 113 -2.47 5.93 13.02
CA ILE A 113 -1.41 5.59 13.97
C ILE A 113 -2.01 4.82 15.12
N ASP A 114 -1.37 3.71 15.47
CA ASP A 114 -1.87 2.85 16.54
C ASP A 114 -1.63 3.45 17.93
N GLU A 115 -2.22 2.83 18.95
CA GLU A 115 -2.11 3.27 20.34
C GLU A 115 -0.65 3.32 20.81
N LYS A 116 0.18 2.36 20.37
CA LYS A 116 1.61 2.27 20.64
C LYS A 116 2.49 3.15 19.73
N ASP A 117 1.93 4.20 19.13
CA ASP A 117 2.64 5.14 18.26
C ASP A 117 3.41 4.46 17.12
N SER A 118 2.82 3.39 16.58
CA SER A 118 3.44 2.53 15.58
C SER A 118 2.61 2.41 14.32
N PHE A 119 3.26 1.91 13.27
CA PHE A 119 2.67 1.67 11.95
C PHE A 119 2.18 0.22 11.76
N SER A 120 1.63 -0.42 12.80
CA SER A 120 1.15 -1.79 12.67
C SER A 120 -0.03 -1.90 11.69
N ILE A 121 -0.69 -0.77 11.37
CA ILE A 121 -1.66 -0.63 10.27
C ILE A 121 -1.12 -1.11 8.92
N PHE A 122 0.14 -0.84 8.60
CA PHE A 122 0.74 -1.25 7.34
C PHE A 122 0.83 -2.76 7.19
N GLN A 123 1.06 -3.46 8.31
CA GLN A 123 1.06 -4.93 8.32
C GLN A 123 -0.35 -5.48 8.11
N ARG A 124 -1.36 -4.85 8.72
CA ARG A 124 -2.77 -5.23 8.55
C ARG A 124 -3.25 -5.01 7.12
N GLN A 125 -3.00 -3.83 6.55
CA GLN A 125 -3.28 -3.53 5.14
C GLN A 125 -2.63 -4.56 4.21
N GLN A 126 -1.34 -4.88 4.40
CA GLN A 126 -0.65 -5.89 3.58
C GLN A 126 -1.27 -7.29 3.71
N LYS A 127 -1.67 -7.71 4.92
CA LYS A 127 -2.34 -9.01 5.16
C LYS A 127 -3.69 -9.06 4.45
N ILE A 128 -4.50 -8.00 4.60
CA ILE A 128 -5.82 -7.88 3.99
C ILE A 128 -5.71 -7.88 2.46
N LEU A 129 -4.87 -7.01 1.89
CA LEU A 129 -4.62 -6.96 0.45
C LEU A 129 -4.17 -8.32 -0.08
N LYS A 130 -3.29 -9.01 0.65
CA LYS A 130 -2.81 -10.33 0.25
C LYS A 130 -3.93 -11.36 0.22
N SER A 131 -4.78 -11.41 1.24
CA SER A 131 -5.94 -12.32 1.25
C SER A 131 -6.94 -11.97 0.17
N PHE A 132 -7.27 -10.69 0.01
CA PHE A 132 -8.19 -10.20 -1.02
C PHE A 132 -7.71 -10.62 -2.41
N LEU A 133 -6.45 -10.29 -2.75
CA LEU A 133 -5.82 -10.68 -4.02
C LEU A 133 -5.75 -12.20 -4.20
N SER A 134 -5.54 -12.95 -3.12
CA SER A 134 -5.52 -14.41 -3.14
C SER A 134 -6.88 -15.03 -3.44
N GLU A 135 -7.97 -14.40 -3.01
CA GLU A 135 -9.33 -14.88 -3.32
C GLU A 135 -9.71 -14.53 -4.76
N ILE A 136 -9.56 -13.26 -5.18
CA ILE A 136 -9.93 -12.83 -6.53
C ILE A 136 -9.00 -13.42 -7.61
N GLY A 137 -7.74 -13.71 -7.27
CA GLY A 137 -6.76 -14.30 -8.17
C GLY A 137 -6.95 -15.77 -8.50
N LYS A 138 -7.85 -16.50 -7.80
CA LYS A 138 -8.15 -17.91 -8.11
C LYS A 138 -8.78 -18.00 -9.49
N LYS A 139 -8.37 -18.99 -10.29
CA LYS A 139 -8.89 -19.19 -11.68
C LYS A 139 -10.42 -19.14 -11.74
N ARG A 140 -11.10 -19.80 -10.80
CA ARG A 140 -12.57 -19.85 -10.68
C ARG A 140 -13.24 -18.48 -10.39
N HIS A 141 -12.49 -17.49 -9.93
CA HIS A 141 -12.97 -16.16 -9.57
C HIS A 141 -12.52 -15.06 -10.54
N LEU A 142 -11.80 -15.40 -11.61
CA LEU A 142 -11.33 -14.40 -12.59
C LEU A 142 -12.49 -13.70 -13.32
N LEU A 143 -13.53 -14.44 -13.71
CA LEU A 143 -14.74 -13.85 -14.31
C LEU A 143 -15.40 -12.87 -13.34
N LYS A 144 -15.56 -13.26 -12.07
CA LYS A 144 -16.08 -12.38 -11.01
C LYS A 144 -15.20 -11.16 -10.78
N THR A 145 -13.88 -11.30 -10.91
CA THR A 145 -12.93 -10.18 -10.82
C THR A 145 -13.12 -9.19 -11.96
N THR A 146 -13.29 -9.67 -13.20
CA THR A 146 -13.57 -8.78 -14.33
C THR A 146 -14.94 -8.12 -14.23
N GLN A 147 -15.95 -8.81 -13.71
CA GLN A 147 -17.27 -8.24 -13.43
C GLN A 147 -17.19 -7.19 -12.33
N LEU A 148 -16.38 -7.42 -11.29
CA LEU A 148 -16.15 -6.46 -10.22
C LEU A 148 -15.55 -5.16 -10.75
N LEU A 149 -14.48 -5.24 -11.56
CA LEU A 149 -13.84 -4.06 -12.14
C LEU A 149 -14.78 -3.29 -13.09
N LYS A 150 -15.68 -3.99 -13.78
CA LYS A 150 -16.73 -3.35 -14.58
C LYS A 150 -17.81 -2.67 -13.73
N LYS A 151 -18.21 -3.31 -12.64
CA LYS A 151 -19.25 -2.81 -11.72
C LYS A 151 -18.76 -1.61 -10.91
N TYR A 152 -17.49 -1.64 -10.51
CA TYR A 152 -16.82 -0.59 -9.74
C TYR A 152 -15.64 -0.03 -10.56
N PRO A 153 -15.91 0.79 -11.58
CA PRO A 153 -14.85 1.33 -12.43
C PRO A 153 -13.83 2.17 -11.64
N ASP A 154 -14.29 2.85 -10.58
CA ASP A 154 -13.43 3.67 -9.71
C ASP A 154 -12.62 2.86 -8.70
N LEU A 155 -12.81 1.53 -8.64
CA LEU A 155 -12.08 0.68 -7.70
C LEU A 155 -10.58 0.76 -7.93
N VAL A 156 -10.16 0.70 -9.19
CA VAL A 156 -8.74 0.69 -9.58
C VAL A 156 -8.50 1.66 -10.72
N HIS A 157 -7.65 2.67 -10.47
CA HIS A 157 -7.08 3.52 -11.51
C HIS A 157 -5.60 3.18 -11.69
N THR A 158 -5.15 2.84 -12.90
CA THR A 158 -3.82 2.26 -13.10
C THR A 158 -3.28 2.49 -14.51
N SER A 159 -1.97 2.66 -14.65
CA SER A 159 -1.27 2.58 -15.94
C SER A 159 -1.08 1.15 -16.43
N ILE A 160 -1.28 0.16 -15.56
CA ILE A 160 -1.00 -1.24 -15.84
C ILE A 160 -2.11 -1.79 -16.74
N GLN A 161 -1.73 -2.28 -17.91
CA GLN A 161 -2.68 -2.94 -18.81
C GLN A 161 -3.36 -4.13 -18.12
N LEU A 162 -4.67 -4.31 -18.32
CA LEU A 162 -5.47 -5.34 -17.65
C LEU A 162 -4.86 -6.76 -17.73
N THR A 163 -4.31 -7.15 -18.88
CA THR A 163 -3.64 -8.45 -19.06
C THR A 163 -2.41 -8.61 -18.17
N GLN A 164 -1.60 -7.54 -18.04
CA GLN A 164 -0.46 -7.48 -17.14
C GLN A 164 -0.93 -7.48 -15.68
N PHE A 165 -1.95 -6.69 -15.35
CA PHE A 165 -2.53 -6.62 -14.01
C PHE A 165 -3.00 -8.00 -13.51
N LEU A 166 -3.77 -8.74 -14.32
CA LEU A 166 -4.20 -10.09 -13.99
C LEU A 166 -3.00 -11.05 -13.81
N THR A 167 -1.94 -10.86 -14.59
CA THR A 167 -0.68 -11.62 -14.46
C THR A 167 0.04 -11.30 -13.14
N LEU A 168 0.04 -10.04 -12.71
CA LEU A 168 0.63 -9.62 -11.43
C LEU A 168 -0.12 -10.22 -10.24
N ILE A 169 -1.45 -10.22 -10.26
CA ILE A 169 -2.26 -10.86 -9.21
C ILE A 169 -1.85 -12.33 -9.08
N ARG A 170 -1.82 -13.07 -10.20
CA ARG A 170 -1.41 -14.49 -10.21
C ARG A 170 0.02 -14.67 -9.71
N ARG A 171 0.95 -13.82 -10.16
CA ARG A 171 2.35 -13.88 -9.75
C ARG A 171 2.46 -13.63 -8.25
N PHE A 172 1.80 -12.60 -7.72
CA PHE A 172 1.80 -12.26 -6.31
C PHE A 172 1.28 -13.41 -5.43
N VAL A 173 0.20 -14.09 -5.85
CA VAL A 173 -0.33 -15.27 -5.15
C VAL A 173 0.66 -16.44 -5.11
N ARG A 174 1.36 -16.69 -6.23
CA ARG A 174 2.37 -17.77 -6.36
C ARG A 174 3.69 -17.44 -5.67
N LEU A 175 4.01 -16.15 -5.53
CA LEU A 175 5.27 -15.66 -4.98
C LEU A 175 5.40 -15.84 -3.45
N LYS A 176 4.67 -16.76 -2.80
CA LYS A 176 4.73 -16.96 -1.33
C LYS A 176 6.12 -17.37 -0.81
N GLU A 177 7.06 -17.75 -1.67
CA GLU A 177 8.32 -18.42 -1.27
C GLU A 177 9.61 -17.60 -1.41
N VAL A 178 9.59 -16.44 -2.08
CA VAL A 178 10.84 -15.65 -2.21
C VAL A 178 10.91 -14.64 -1.07
N PRO A 179 12.02 -14.59 -0.30
CA PRO A 179 12.28 -13.54 0.69
C PRO A 179 12.03 -12.17 0.07
N SER A 180 11.37 -11.29 0.83
CA SER A 180 11.09 -9.92 0.41
C SER A 180 11.68 -8.96 1.40
N ARG A 181 12.43 -7.96 0.92
CA ARG A 181 12.84 -6.82 1.71
C ARG A 181 11.63 -5.95 1.98
N LYS A 182 11.28 -5.78 3.25
CA LYS A 182 10.14 -4.98 3.69
C LYS A 182 10.63 -3.87 4.59
N LEU A 183 10.30 -2.63 4.26
CA LEU A 183 10.50 -1.51 5.17
C LEU A 183 9.21 -0.71 5.32
N THR A 184 9.08 -0.11 6.49
CA THR A 184 8.08 0.89 6.81
C THR A 184 8.79 2.22 6.96
N LEU A 185 8.23 3.26 6.35
CA LEU A 185 8.80 4.60 6.31
C LEU A 185 7.77 5.62 6.85
N PRO A 186 8.18 6.55 7.72
CA PRO A 186 9.54 6.71 8.26
C PRO A 186 10.00 5.51 9.11
N LEU A 187 11.32 5.30 9.16
CA LEU A 187 11.93 4.24 9.98
C LEU A 187 11.63 4.45 11.47
N ALA A 188 11.70 3.36 12.24
CA ALA A 188 11.70 3.44 13.70
C ALA A 188 12.77 4.45 14.17
N ASP A 189 12.43 5.20 15.21
CA ASP A 189 13.28 6.25 15.83
C ASP A 189 13.59 7.45 14.91
N THR A 190 12.97 7.55 13.73
CA THR A 190 13.13 8.71 12.83
C THR A 190 11.88 9.58 12.73
N PHE A 191 10.89 9.31 13.58
CA PHE A 191 9.68 10.10 13.70
C PHE A 191 9.23 10.19 15.15
N ARG A 192 8.38 11.17 15.42
CA ARG A 192 7.58 11.24 16.64
C ARG A 192 6.11 11.33 16.28
N VAL A 193 5.27 10.85 17.18
CA VAL A 193 3.82 11.00 17.06
C VAL A 193 3.40 12.20 17.89
N VAL A 194 2.55 13.05 17.29
CA VAL A 194 1.91 14.16 17.98
C VAL A 194 0.40 13.96 17.96
N GLN A 195 -0.23 14.22 19.09
CA GLN A 195 -1.68 14.27 19.19
C GLN A 195 -2.15 15.63 18.68
N ARG A 196 -2.97 15.64 17.62
CA ARG A 196 -3.78 16.81 17.23
C ARG A 196 -5.23 16.57 17.64
N ALA A 197 -6.04 17.62 17.61
CA ALA A 197 -7.39 17.66 18.19
C ALA A 197 -8.23 16.39 18.01
N HIS A 198 -8.20 15.75 16.83
CA HIS A 198 -9.00 14.56 16.54
C HIS A 198 -8.21 13.39 15.94
N GLU A 199 -6.87 13.48 15.85
CA GLU A 199 -6.06 12.42 15.26
C GLU A 199 -4.57 12.48 15.68
N LYS A 200 -3.93 11.32 15.65
CA LYS A 200 -2.47 11.20 15.73
C LYS A 200 -1.85 11.53 14.37
N LYS A 201 -0.80 12.36 14.38
CA LYS A 201 0.04 12.67 13.22
C LYS A 201 1.49 12.29 13.47
N VAL A 202 2.17 11.93 12.40
CA VAL A 202 3.61 11.63 12.39
C VAL A 202 4.36 12.89 11.99
N ILE A 203 5.45 13.18 12.69
CA ILE A 203 6.43 14.19 12.30
C ILE A 203 7.76 13.47 12.13
N VAL A 204 8.30 13.48 10.92
CA VAL A 204 9.64 12.98 10.64
C VAL A 204 10.66 13.90 11.29
N ILE A 205 11.61 13.32 12.03
CA ILE A 205 12.64 14.06 12.78
C ILE A 205 14.06 13.78 12.27
N ASP A 206 14.26 12.71 11.50
CA ASP A 206 15.56 12.36 10.93
C ASP A 206 15.41 11.95 9.46
N PHE A 207 15.45 12.95 8.59
CA PHE A 207 15.36 12.79 7.14
C PHE A 207 16.57 12.08 6.55
N MET A 208 17.76 12.37 7.09
CA MET A 208 19.02 11.83 6.59
C MET A 208 19.09 10.32 6.80
N LYS A 209 18.67 9.82 7.97
CA LYS A 209 18.62 8.38 8.23
C LYS A 209 17.62 7.67 7.32
N ASN A 210 16.45 8.26 7.06
CA ASN A 210 15.50 7.72 6.09
C ASN A 210 16.07 7.70 4.66
N ARG A 211 16.71 8.80 4.23
CA ARG A 211 17.34 8.92 2.92
C ARG A 211 18.47 7.91 2.73
N ASN A 212 19.34 7.76 3.72
CA ASN A 212 20.46 6.83 3.69
C ASN A 212 19.98 5.37 3.62
N ALA A 213 18.92 5.02 4.34
CA ALA A 213 18.34 3.68 4.26
C ALA A 213 17.71 3.38 2.90
N LEU A 214 17.06 4.38 2.27
CA LEU A 214 16.56 4.26 0.90
C LEU A 214 17.71 4.08 -0.10
N HIS A 215 18.79 4.85 0.03
CA HIS A 215 19.99 4.72 -0.81
C HIS A 215 20.69 3.37 -0.65
N GLN A 216 20.86 2.87 0.57
CA GLN A 216 21.44 1.53 0.78
C GLN A 216 20.60 0.45 0.11
N LEU A 217 19.27 0.56 0.18
CA LEU A 217 18.37 -0.36 -0.51
C LEU A 217 18.51 -0.32 -2.03
N THR A 218 18.81 0.84 -2.64
CA THR A 218 19.00 0.97 -4.08
C THR A 218 20.40 0.53 -4.51
N MET A 219 21.44 0.84 -3.73
CA MET A 219 22.84 0.46 -4.03
C MET A 219 23.13 -1.03 -3.88
N GLU A 220 22.55 -1.71 -2.89
CA GLU A 220 22.64 -3.18 -2.78
C GLU A 220 22.03 -3.92 -3.99
N LYS A 221 21.38 -3.20 -4.93
CA LYS A 221 20.90 -3.76 -6.20
C LYS A 221 21.97 -3.76 -7.30
N ALA A 222 23.05 -3.01 -7.15
CA ALA A 222 24.10 -2.81 -8.17
C ALA A 222 25.31 -3.75 -8.00
N ASN A 223 25.42 -4.43 -6.85
CA ASN A 223 26.38 -5.48 -6.56
C ASN A 223 25.73 -6.86 -6.61
#